data_AF-A0A1G9Y4L8-F1
#
_entry.id   AF-A0A1G9Y4L8-F1
#
_cell.length_a   1.000
_cell.length_b   1.000
_cell.length_c   1.000
_cell.angle_alpha   90.00
_cell.angle_beta   90.00
_cell.angle_gamma   90.00
#
_symmetry.space_group_name_H-M   'P 1'
#
loop_
_entity.id
_entity.type
_entity.pdbx_description
1 polymer ?
#
loop_
_entity_poly.entity_id
_entity_poly.type
_entity_poly.pdbx_seq_one_letter_code
_entity_poly.pdbx_strand_id
1 'polypeptide(L)'
;MAILEDVYQDLFSYIIDEKAIETVFQPIISLQTGQIYGYEALTRGPSNTVLYNPENLFDYALKNGKLWELENICRANALKRAYELQAEGKLFLNVNPNIMNDPKFKQGFTKEFLSLFQMDSDSIVFEITEREAINNLKDFINTIDHYKKQYYQIAIDDVGSGYSGLNIITDVRPHYIKLDMKLTRNINKDRTKQLLVRSLCEFANYSQIHIIAEGIETMEELQTLIDIGVHFGQGYYIQKPNSMLFPVRSELISIIKKDNNRKNSIISNRITDTSIEHIATPLHMISSDMPISKVSKLMDSNDSLPGFCIKENNKLIGVITRNKLHLKFSGPYGFSLYNKKPISAIMSRQFMKVDAGTAIDVVAKIAMKRDPLHLYDFITITKDEYYFGIVTVKDLLEKSMQLEIDYAKHLNPLSELPGNIIIEQQLQKCIEDNNELIVLYLDIDNFKPYNDVYGFEKGDKVITDLAKILENICPPNGFIGHIGGDDFILITDVARS
;
A
#
# COMPACT_ATOMS: atom_id res chain seq x y z
N MET A 1 34.07 -2.67 38.34
CA MET A 1 34.16 -2.27 36.92
C MET A 1 34.82 -3.37 36.10
N ALA A 2 36.06 -3.78 36.38
CA ALA A 2 36.73 -4.87 35.64
C ALA A 2 35.93 -6.19 35.52
N ILE A 3 35.36 -6.71 36.62
CA ILE A 3 34.57 -7.96 36.60
C ILE A 3 33.31 -7.86 35.72
N LEU A 4 32.71 -6.67 35.62
CA LEU A 4 31.54 -6.46 34.76
C LEU A 4 31.95 -6.41 33.29
N GLU A 5 33.13 -5.88 32.98
CA GLU A 5 33.65 -5.77 31.62
C GLU A 5 34.02 -7.16 31.05
N ASP A 6 34.63 -8.02 31.88
CA ASP A 6 34.96 -9.40 31.52
C ASP A 6 33.69 -10.23 31.19
N VAL A 7 32.62 -10.09 31.99
CA VAL A 7 31.34 -10.80 31.74
C VAL A 7 30.68 -10.34 30.43
N TYR A 8 30.77 -9.06 30.09
CA TYR A 8 30.26 -8.55 28.82
C TYR A 8 31.07 -9.07 27.63
N GLN A 9 32.39 -9.16 27.78
CA GLN A 9 33.28 -9.65 26.73
C GLN A 9 33.08 -11.15 26.47
N ASP A 10 32.92 -11.95 27.52
CA ASP A 10 32.62 -13.39 27.42
C ASP A 10 31.26 -13.62 26.76
N LEU A 11 30.23 -12.87 27.18
CA LEU A 11 28.90 -12.94 26.58
C LEU A 11 28.92 -12.56 25.11
N PHE A 12 29.60 -11.47 24.74
CA PHE A 12 29.68 -11.03 23.35
C PHE A 12 30.48 -12.02 22.49
N SER A 13 31.57 -12.59 23.01
CA SER A 13 32.33 -13.63 22.33
C SER A 13 31.45 -14.86 22.06
N TYR A 14 30.67 -15.31 23.06
CA TYR A 14 29.67 -16.37 22.87
C TYR A 14 28.65 -16.05 21.78
N ILE A 15 28.13 -14.80 21.74
CA ILE A 15 27.19 -14.37 20.70
C ILE A 15 27.79 -14.50 19.29
N ILE A 16 29.06 -14.11 19.12
CA ILE A 16 29.74 -14.16 17.83
C ILE A 16 30.10 -15.61 17.44
N ASP A 17 30.70 -16.36 18.37
CA ASP A 17 31.24 -17.70 18.09
C ASP A 17 30.12 -18.72 17.88
N GLU A 18 29.11 -18.72 18.75
CA GLU A 18 27.95 -19.63 18.66
C GLU A 18 26.81 -19.06 17.82
N LYS A 19 26.98 -17.85 17.25
CA LYS A 19 25.95 -17.13 16.50
C LYS A 19 24.63 -17.02 17.27
N ALA A 20 24.71 -16.77 18.58
CA ALA A 20 23.59 -16.77 19.51
C ALA A 20 22.72 -15.50 19.39
N ILE A 21 22.10 -15.35 18.21
CA ILE A 21 21.15 -14.30 17.85
C ILE A 21 19.81 -14.94 17.55
N GLU A 22 18.73 -14.32 17.99
CA GLU A 22 17.38 -14.66 17.60
C GLU A 22 16.82 -13.58 16.65
N THR A 23 16.09 -14.00 15.63
CA THR A 23 15.33 -13.09 14.76
C THR A 23 13.84 -13.29 15.03
N VAL A 24 13.17 -12.19 15.35
CA VAL A 24 11.70 -12.12 15.42
C VAL A 24 11.18 -11.26 14.28
N PHE A 25 9.95 -11.51 13.84
CA PHE A 25 9.32 -10.80 12.73
C PHE A 25 8.12 -10.01 13.20
N GLN A 26 7.98 -8.79 12.71
CA GLN A 26 6.76 -8.01 12.86
C GLN A 26 6.13 -7.75 11.50
N PRO A 27 4.83 -8.03 11.30
CA PRO A 27 4.21 -7.83 10.00
C PRO A 27 3.99 -6.35 9.72
N ILE A 28 4.21 -6.00 8.46
CA ILE A 28 3.81 -4.74 7.83
C ILE A 28 2.61 -5.07 6.94
N ILE A 29 1.48 -4.40 7.16
CA ILE A 29 0.23 -4.67 6.43
C ILE A 29 -0.15 -3.51 5.51
N SER A 30 -0.86 -3.81 4.42
CA SER A 30 -1.55 -2.81 3.61
C SER A 30 -2.70 -2.22 4.40
N LEU A 31 -2.71 -0.89 4.56
CA LEU A 31 -3.82 -0.18 5.19
C LEU A 31 -5.03 -0.01 4.27
N GLN A 32 -4.96 -0.50 3.02
CA GLN A 32 -6.10 -0.58 2.10
C GLN A 32 -6.82 -1.93 2.21
N THR A 33 -6.06 -3.01 2.34
CA THR A 33 -6.60 -4.38 2.22
C THR A 33 -6.56 -5.18 3.52
N GLY A 34 -5.73 -4.77 4.49
CA GLY A 34 -5.43 -5.51 5.71
C GLY A 34 -4.50 -6.70 5.50
N GLN A 35 -4.06 -6.99 4.27
CA GLN A 35 -3.17 -8.11 3.97
C GLN A 35 -1.72 -7.80 4.34
N ILE A 36 -0.97 -8.84 4.69
CA ILE A 36 0.46 -8.74 4.96
C ILE A 36 1.17 -8.35 3.66
N TYR A 37 1.91 -7.25 3.72
CA TYR A 37 2.77 -6.77 2.66
C TYR A 37 4.19 -7.34 2.77
N GLY A 38 4.65 -7.51 4.01
CA GLY A 38 5.96 -8.03 4.33
C GLY A 38 6.18 -8.09 5.83
N TYR A 39 7.43 -8.32 6.21
CA TYR A 39 7.85 -8.43 7.60
C TYR A 39 9.12 -7.64 7.85
N GLU A 40 9.18 -6.95 8.98
CA GLU A 40 10.42 -6.43 9.53
C GLU A 40 11.11 -7.50 10.36
N ALA A 41 12.37 -7.79 10.03
CA ALA A 41 13.22 -8.69 10.80
C ALA A 41 13.94 -7.90 11.91
N LEU A 42 13.66 -8.30 13.15
CA LEU A 42 14.15 -7.63 14.34
C LEU A 42 15.13 -8.56 15.08
N THR A 43 16.36 -8.09 15.23
CA THR A 43 17.43 -8.79 15.95
C THR A 43 17.19 -8.76 17.46
N ARG A 44 17.38 -9.90 18.11
CA ARG A 44 17.45 -10.04 19.57
C ARG A 44 18.72 -10.79 19.93
N GLY A 45 19.47 -10.28 20.90
CA GLY A 45 20.53 -11.07 21.53
C GLY A 45 19.94 -12.16 22.43
N PRO A 46 20.77 -12.89 23.19
CA PRO A 46 20.30 -13.93 24.10
C PRO A 46 19.29 -13.40 25.13
N SER A 47 18.17 -14.09 25.30
CA SER A 47 17.14 -13.72 26.27
C SER A 47 17.70 -13.62 27.69
N ASN A 48 17.13 -12.71 28.50
CA ASN A 48 17.56 -12.45 29.89
C ASN A 48 19.00 -11.92 30.02
N THR A 49 19.57 -11.36 28.95
CA THR A 49 20.89 -10.69 29.00
C THR A 49 20.79 -9.20 28.69
N VAL A 50 21.79 -8.43 29.11
CA VAL A 50 21.93 -6.99 28.80
C VAL A 50 22.08 -6.69 27.30
N LEU A 51 22.55 -7.68 26.54
CA LEU A 51 22.70 -7.63 25.09
C LEU A 51 21.46 -8.19 24.34
N TYR A 52 20.36 -8.50 25.05
CA TYR A 52 19.08 -8.84 24.40
C TYR A 52 18.56 -7.68 23.54
N ASN A 53 18.70 -6.45 24.04
CA ASN A 53 18.31 -5.23 23.32
C ASN A 53 19.30 -4.99 22.16
N PRO A 54 18.81 -4.80 20.92
CA PRO A 54 19.67 -4.60 19.75
C PRO A 54 20.54 -3.34 19.86
N GLU A 55 20.06 -2.21 20.40
CA GLU A 55 20.86 -0.99 20.54
C GLU A 55 22.13 -1.25 21.38
N ASN A 56 21.96 -1.86 22.56
CA ASN A 56 23.09 -2.24 23.43
C ASN A 56 24.07 -3.20 22.73
N LEU A 57 23.53 -4.15 21.96
CA LEU A 57 24.31 -5.14 21.24
C LEU A 57 25.15 -4.52 20.11
N PHE A 58 24.56 -3.64 19.30
CA PHE A 58 25.25 -2.94 18.22
C PHE A 58 26.24 -1.89 18.74
N ASP A 59 25.89 -1.16 19.81
CA ASP A 59 26.82 -0.24 20.48
C ASP A 59 28.05 -0.96 21.01
N TYR A 60 27.86 -2.13 21.61
CA TYR A 60 28.97 -2.96 22.10
C TYR A 60 29.83 -3.48 20.95
N ALA A 61 29.22 -3.95 19.85
CA ALA A 61 29.94 -4.41 18.68
C ALA A 61 30.76 -3.30 18.01
N LEU A 62 30.21 -2.09 17.93
CA LEU A 62 30.90 -0.92 17.40
C LEU A 62 32.14 -0.56 18.24
N LYS A 63 31.99 -0.48 19.57
CA LYS A 63 33.10 -0.18 20.49
C LYS A 63 34.25 -1.19 20.42
N ASN A 64 33.95 -2.44 20.05
CA ASN A 64 34.92 -3.53 19.96
C ASN A 64 35.41 -3.81 18.53
N GLY A 65 35.01 -3.02 17.53
CA GLY A 65 35.42 -3.23 16.14
C GLY A 65 34.94 -4.55 15.53
N LYS A 66 33.75 -5.01 15.95
CA LYS A 66 33.11 -6.27 15.55
C LYS A 66 31.74 -6.05 14.89
N LEU A 67 31.49 -4.83 14.41
CA LEU A 67 30.22 -4.45 13.80
C LEU A 67 29.93 -5.31 12.56
N TRP A 68 30.93 -5.54 11.70
CA TRP A 68 30.77 -6.39 10.53
C TRP A 68 30.41 -7.84 10.87
N GLU A 69 31.15 -8.45 11.80
CA GLU A 69 30.87 -9.83 12.23
C GLU A 69 29.44 -9.99 12.76
N LEU A 70 28.99 -9.04 13.59
CA LEU A 70 27.63 -9.06 14.13
C LEU A 70 26.57 -8.87 13.04
N GLU A 71 26.71 -7.85 12.17
CA GLU A 71 25.72 -7.58 11.12
C GLU A 71 25.60 -8.75 10.14
N ASN A 72 26.72 -9.39 9.81
CA ASN A 72 26.72 -10.59 8.98
C ASN A 72 25.95 -11.74 9.62
N ILE A 73 26.11 -11.98 10.93
CA ILE A 73 25.34 -13.00 11.68
C ILE A 73 23.85 -12.65 11.67
N CYS A 74 23.49 -11.42 12.02
CA CYS A 74 22.10 -10.96 12.08
C CYS A 74 21.41 -11.10 10.72
N ARG A 75 22.06 -10.64 9.64
CA ARG A 75 21.51 -10.71 8.28
C ARG A 75 21.36 -12.14 7.79
N ALA A 76 22.38 -12.97 7.99
CA ALA A 76 22.32 -14.39 7.61
C ALA A 76 21.19 -15.12 8.34
N ASN A 77 21.03 -14.86 9.65
CA ASN A 77 20.00 -15.48 10.45
C ASN A 77 18.60 -15.01 10.06
N ALA A 78 18.41 -13.72 9.80
CA ALA A 78 17.14 -13.17 9.35
C ALA A 78 16.68 -13.78 8.02
N LEU A 79 17.58 -13.87 7.03
CA LEU A 79 17.30 -14.48 5.73
C LEU A 79 17.00 -15.98 5.87
N LYS A 80 17.82 -16.70 6.62
CA LYS A 80 17.63 -18.13 6.87
C LYS A 80 16.28 -18.39 7.54
N ARG A 81 15.94 -17.62 8.57
CA ARG A 81 14.71 -17.79 9.34
C ARG A 81 13.48 -17.42 8.51
N ALA A 82 13.54 -16.37 7.72
CA ALA A 82 12.47 -16.00 6.78
C ALA A 82 12.22 -17.12 5.76
N TYR A 83 13.28 -17.73 5.23
CA TYR A 83 13.18 -18.89 4.35
C TYR A 83 12.56 -20.12 5.05
N GLU A 84 13.03 -20.48 6.25
CA GLU A 84 12.50 -21.60 7.03
C GLU A 84 11.01 -21.44 7.36
N LEU A 85 10.57 -20.21 7.63
CA LEU A 85 9.19 -19.87 7.94
C LEU A 85 8.33 -19.64 6.70
N GLN A 86 8.92 -19.70 5.49
CA GLN A 86 8.24 -19.38 4.23
C GLN A 86 7.56 -18.00 4.27
N ALA A 87 8.29 -16.99 4.76
CA ALA A 87 7.80 -15.62 4.82
C ALA A 87 7.46 -15.11 3.42
N GLU A 88 6.18 -14.84 3.18
CA GLU A 88 5.72 -14.23 1.93
C GLU A 88 5.79 -12.70 2.00
N GLY A 89 6.01 -12.07 0.85
CA GLY A 89 6.07 -10.61 0.72
C GLY A 89 7.49 -10.04 0.84
N LYS A 90 7.58 -8.78 1.24
CA LYS A 90 8.87 -8.08 1.42
C LYS A 90 9.51 -8.44 2.76
N LEU A 91 10.84 -8.51 2.79
CA LEU A 91 11.60 -8.64 4.02
C LEU A 91 12.39 -7.36 4.27
N PHE A 92 12.08 -6.69 5.37
CA PHE A 92 12.74 -5.47 5.78
C PHE A 92 13.87 -5.78 6.77
N LEU A 93 15.07 -5.29 6.46
CA LEU A 93 16.30 -5.57 7.19
C LEU A 93 16.98 -4.27 7.59
N ASN A 94 17.20 -4.09 8.89
CA ASN A 94 17.97 -2.99 9.44
C ASN A 94 19.44 -3.05 9.00
N VAL A 95 20.01 -1.91 8.59
CA VAL A 95 21.42 -1.80 8.17
C VAL A 95 22.08 -0.60 8.82
N ASN A 96 23.28 -0.81 9.38
CA ASN A 96 24.11 0.29 9.82
C ASN A 96 24.93 0.82 8.62
N PRO A 97 24.81 2.09 8.24
CA PRO A 97 25.53 2.62 7.08
C PRO A 97 27.05 2.69 7.28
N ASN A 98 27.52 2.73 8.54
CA ASN A 98 28.95 2.73 8.85
C ASN A 98 29.64 1.41 8.47
N ILE A 99 28.89 0.36 8.15
CA ILE A 99 29.48 -0.93 7.79
C ILE A 99 30.32 -0.88 6.51
N MET A 100 30.02 0.06 5.60
CA MET A 100 30.81 0.25 4.38
C MET A 100 32.26 0.70 4.67
N ASN A 101 32.49 1.27 5.86
CA ASN A 101 33.80 1.71 6.31
C ASN A 101 34.60 0.59 6.99
N ASP A 102 33.98 -0.58 7.26
CA ASP A 102 34.68 -1.70 7.88
C ASP A 102 35.64 -2.35 6.87
N PRO A 103 36.95 -2.50 7.19
CA PRO A 103 37.92 -3.13 6.30
C PRO A 103 37.58 -4.57 5.90
N LYS A 104 36.76 -5.27 6.71
CA LYS A 104 36.33 -6.64 6.46
C LYS A 104 35.04 -6.73 5.63
N PHE A 105 34.42 -5.59 5.30
CA PHE A 105 33.21 -5.56 4.49
C PHE A 105 33.44 -6.24 3.14
N LYS A 106 32.59 -7.22 2.82
CA LYS A 106 32.61 -7.94 1.54
C LYS A 106 31.40 -7.58 0.71
N GLN A 107 31.63 -7.06 -0.50
CA GLN A 107 30.57 -6.82 -1.46
C GLN A 107 29.91 -8.14 -1.90
N GLY A 108 28.59 -8.15 -2.05
CA GLY A 108 27.85 -9.28 -2.62
C GLY A 108 27.48 -10.41 -1.66
N PHE A 109 27.84 -10.34 -0.38
CA PHE A 109 27.53 -11.43 0.57
C PHE A 109 26.03 -11.68 0.73
N THR A 110 25.20 -10.63 0.76
CA THR A 110 23.74 -10.77 0.79
C THR A 110 23.25 -11.58 -0.43
N LYS A 111 23.86 -11.37 -1.60
CA LYS A 111 23.51 -12.08 -2.84
C LYS A 111 23.81 -13.57 -2.75
N GLU A 112 24.87 -13.96 -2.04
CA GLU A 112 25.18 -15.37 -1.77
C GLU A 112 24.06 -16.03 -0.96
N PHE A 113 23.58 -15.37 0.10
CA PHE A 113 22.45 -15.85 0.89
C PHE A 113 21.15 -15.89 0.10
N LEU A 114 20.86 -14.86 -0.70
CA LEU A 114 19.68 -14.86 -1.56
C LEU A 114 19.70 -15.99 -2.58
N SER A 115 20.86 -16.27 -3.16
CA SER A 115 21.03 -17.43 -4.06
C SER A 115 20.82 -18.76 -3.34
N LEU A 116 21.25 -18.87 -2.07
CA LEU A 116 21.06 -20.09 -1.28
C LEU A 116 19.59 -20.31 -0.91
N PHE A 117 18.86 -19.25 -0.62
CA PHE A 117 17.46 -19.29 -0.16
C PHE A 117 16.43 -19.06 -1.26
N GLN A 118 16.84 -18.95 -2.53
CA GLN A 118 15.96 -18.71 -3.69
C GLN A 118 15.07 -17.47 -3.52
N MET A 119 15.64 -16.41 -2.96
CA MET A 119 14.98 -15.13 -2.77
C MET A 119 15.46 -14.13 -3.83
N ASP A 120 14.55 -13.29 -4.32
CA ASP A 120 14.89 -12.23 -5.26
C ASP A 120 15.33 -10.96 -4.53
N SER A 121 16.26 -10.18 -5.10
CA SER A 121 16.79 -8.96 -4.46
C SER A 121 15.72 -7.89 -4.26
N ASP A 122 14.71 -7.84 -5.13
CA ASP A 122 13.61 -6.90 -5.01
C ASP A 122 12.68 -7.21 -3.83
N SER A 123 12.70 -8.45 -3.31
CA SER A 123 11.98 -8.84 -2.09
C SER A 123 12.61 -8.29 -0.81
N ILE A 124 13.85 -7.79 -0.87
CA ILE A 124 14.57 -7.25 0.28
C ILE A 124 14.51 -5.72 0.28
N VAL A 125 14.16 -5.19 1.45
CA VAL A 125 14.16 -3.75 1.73
C VAL A 125 15.18 -3.48 2.83
N PHE A 126 16.17 -2.64 2.57
CA PHE A 126 17.08 -2.20 3.62
C PHE A 126 16.55 -0.95 4.31
N GLU A 127 16.48 -1.01 5.63
CA GLU A 127 16.07 0.09 6.50
C GLU A 127 17.29 0.80 7.04
N ILE A 128 17.31 2.12 6.89
CA ILE A 128 18.41 2.97 7.34
C ILE A 128 17.79 4.18 8.03
N THR A 129 18.21 4.45 9.26
CA THR A 129 17.66 5.55 10.06
C THR A 129 18.15 6.91 9.54
N GLU A 130 17.30 7.93 9.58
CA GLU A 130 17.67 9.28 9.11
C GLU A 130 18.77 9.93 9.98
N ARG A 131 18.93 9.48 11.22
CA ARG A 131 19.93 10.03 12.17
C ARG A 131 21.36 9.81 11.70
N GLU A 132 21.62 8.70 11.00
CA GLU A 132 22.97 8.40 10.49
C GLU A 132 23.41 9.37 9.39
N ALA A 133 22.48 9.98 8.66
CA ALA A 133 22.79 10.98 7.64
C ALA A 133 23.35 12.28 8.22
N ILE A 134 23.07 12.57 9.50
CA ILE A 134 23.53 13.80 10.19
C ILE A 134 25.06 13.80 10.33
N ASN A 135 25.66 12.63 10.54
CA ASN A 135 27.10 12.51 10.78
C ASN A 135 27.92 12.61 9.47
N ASN A 136 27.44 11.99 8.39
CA ASN A 136 28.12 12.00 7.09
C ASN A 136 27.17 11.68 5.93
N LEU A 137 26.54 12.72 5.37
CA LEU A 137 25.58 12.60 4.27
C LEU A 137 26.18 11.92 3.02
N LYS A 138 27.46 12.14 2.74
CA LYS A 138 28.11 11.59 1.53
C LYS A 138 28.22 10.06 1.62
N ASP A 139 28.68 9.54 2.74
CA ASP A 139 28.82 8.09 2.95
C ASP A 139 27.46 7.41 3.08
N PHE A 140 26.48 8.11 3.65
CA PHE A 140 25.08 7.68 3.68
C PHE A 140 24.53 7.48 2.26
N ILE A 141 24.66 8.48 1.39
CA ILE A 141 24.20 8.39 -0.02
C ILE A 141 24.94 7.26 -0.76
N ASN A 142 26.26 7.16 -0.61
CA ASN A 142 27.06 6.12 -1.25
C ASN A 142 26.60 4.70 -0.85
N THR A 143 26.27 4.52 0.42
CA THR A 143 25.76 3.24 0.96
C THR A 143 24.43 2.88 0.29
N ILE A 144 23.53 3.85 0.17
CA ILE A 144 22.23 3.63 -0.45
C ILE A 144 22.36 3.33 -1.94
N ASP A 145 23.18 4.10 -2.66
CA ASP A 145 23.46 3.86 -4.08
C ASP A 145 24.09 2.49 -4.32
N HIS A 146 24.96 2.04 -3.41
CA HIS A 146 25.55 0.70 -3.45
C HIS A 146 24.48 -0.40 -3.39
N TYR A 147 23.49 -0.26 -2.52
CA TYR A 147 22.39 -1.23 -2.40
C TYR A 147 21.42 -1.15 -3.57
N LYS A 148 21.06 0.05 -4.03
CA LYS A 148 20.18 0.24 -5.19
C LYS A 148 20.76 -0.33 -6.47
N LYS A 149 22.08 -0.21 -6.70
CA LYS A 149 22.78 -0.82 -7.85
C LYS A 149 22.67 -2.35 -7.88
N GLN A 150 22.35 -2.97 -6.75
CA GLN A 150 22.12 -4.41 -6.62
C GLN A 150 20.62 -4.77 -6.64
N TYR A 151 19.75 -3.82 -7.03
CA TYR A 151 18.30 -3.98 -7.13
C TYR A 151 17.58 -4.20 -5.79
N TYR A 152 18.21 -3.84 -4.67
CA TYR A 152 17.56 -3.78 -3.37
C TYR A 152 16.66 -2.55 -3.24
N GLN A 153 15.58 -2.70 -2.49
CA GLN A 153 14.74 -1.58 -2.09
C GLN A 153 15.27 -0.92 -0.82
N ILE A 154 14.86 0.33 -0.58
CA ILE A 154 15.39 1.17 0.50
C ILE A 154 14.23 1.83 1.24
N ALA A 155 14.24 1.73 2.56
CA ALA A 155 13.38 2.45 3.47
C ALA A 155 14.22 3.43 4.31
N ILE A 156 13.74 4.67 4.44
CA ILE A 156 14.29 5.62 5.42
C ILE A 156 13.43 5.54 6.67
N ASP A 157 14.07 5.25 7.79
CA ASP A 157 13.43 5.04 9.08
C ASP A 157 13.49 6.29 9.98
N ASP A 158 12.57 6.37 10.95
CA ASP A 158 12.42 7.45 11.94
C ASP A 158 12.17 8.85 11.33
N VAL A 159 11.55 8.93 10.14
CA VAL A 159 11.30 10.21 9.48
C VAL A 159 10.36 11.07 10.32
N GLY A 160 10.83 12.29 10.64
CA GLY A 160 10.10 13.28 11.44
C GLY A 160 10.64 13.47 12.86
N SER A 161 11.67 12.72 13.25
CA SER A 161 12.33 12.86 14.55
C SER A 161 13.58 13.75 14.52
N GLY A 162 14.14 14.05 13.34
CA GLY A 162 15.39 14.80 13.11
C GLY A 162 15.29 16.02 12.19
N TYR A 163 16.44 16.61 11.87
CA TYR A 163 16.56 17.97 11.32
C TYR A 163 16.46 18.13 9.78
N SER A 164 16.48 17.04 8.99
CA SER A 164 16.63 17.14 7.51
C SER A 164 15.96 16.01 6.70
N GLY A 165 14.93 15.33 7.22
CA GLY A 165 14.32 14.17 6.56
C GLY A 165 13.90 14.41 5.10
N LEU A 166 13.33 15.59 4.79
CA LEU A 166 12.91 15.94 3.43
C LEU A 166 14.08 16.08 2.44
N ASN A 167 15.20 16.67 2.86
CA ASN A 167 16.39 16.81 2.00
C ASN A 167 17.00 15.43 1.68
N ILE A 168 17.03 14.54 2.68
CA ILE A 168 17.50 13.17 2.50
C ILE A 168 16.59 12.42 1.52
N ILE A 169 15.27 12.57 1.67
CA ILE A 169 14.29 11.95 0.77
C ILE A 169 14.50 12.41 -0.67
N THR A 170 14.77 13.69 -0.91
CA THR A 170 15.00 14.22 -2.27
C THR A 170 16.30 13.74 -2.90
N ASP A 171 17.39 13.66 -2.12
CA ASP A 171 18.71 13.25 -2.60
C ASP A 171 18.76 11.75 -2.87
N VAL A 172 18.15 10.97 -1.98
CA VAL A 172 18.23 9.51 -2.00
C VAL A 172 17.12 8.89 -2.82
N ARG A 173 15.92 9.49 -2.87
CA ARG A 173 14.71 8.94 -3.51
C ARG A 173 14.39 7.51 -3.05
N PRO A 174 14.08 7.29 -1.77
CA PRO A 174 13.85 5.94 -1.25
C PRO A 174 12.57 5.30 -1.82
N HIS A 175 12.41 3.99 -1.65
CA HIS A 175 11.19 3.28 -2.04
C HIS A 175 10.12 3.37 -0.94
N TYR A 176 10.56 3.47 0.32
CA TYR A 176 9.70 3.61 1.48
C TYR A 176 10.19 4.71 2.42
N ILE A 177 9.24 5.32 3.12
CA ILE A 177 9.45 6.18 4.28
C ILE A 177 8.70 5.53 5.44
N LYS A 178 9.39 5.26 6.55
CA LYS A 178 8.76 4.84 7.79
C LYS A 178 8.57 6.08 8.68
N LEU A 179 7.33 6.31 9.10
CA LEU A 179 6.99 7.43 9.99
C LEU A 179 7.36 7.07 11.41
N ASP A 180 8.13 7.95 12.07
CA ASP A 180 8.47 7.81 13.48
C ASP A 180 7.18 7.73 14.34
N MET A 181 7.26 6.93 15.40
CA MET A 181 6.15 6.70 16.33
C MET A 181 5.56 8.00 16.90
N LYS A 182 6.34 9.10 17.06
CA LYS A 182 5.83 10.40 17.52
C LYS A 182 4.82 11.00 16.55
N LEU A 183 4.92 10.73 15.25
CA LEU A 183 3.94 11.18 14.24
C LEU A 183 2.69 10.31 14.26
N THR A 184 2.82 9.01 14.54
CA THR A 184 1.71 8.06 14.57
C THR A 184 0.91 8.12 15.88
N ARG A 185 1.58 8.19 17.03
CA ARG A 185 0.93 8.10 18.35
C ARG A 185 0.02 9.30 18.62
N ASN A 186 -1.20 9.00 19.07
CA ASN A 186 -2.28 9.95 19.30
C ASN A 186 -2.61 10.83 18.09
N ILE A 187 -2.32 10.39 16.86
CA ILE A 187 -2.60 11.17 15.64
C ILE A 187 -4.09 11.51 15.51
N ASN A 188 -4.98 10.65 15.98
CA ASN A 188 -6.43 10.87 16.03
C ASN A 188 -6.83 12.11 16.84
N LYS A 189 -5.98 12.58 17.77
CA LYS A 189 -6.25 13.73 18.65
C LYS A 189 -5.52 15.01 18.24
N ASP A 190 -4.61 14.93 17.27
CA ASP A 190 -3.72 16.02 16.90
C ASP A 190 -3.87 16.39 15.43
N ARG A 191 -4.62 17.48 15.18
CA ARG A 191 -4.87 18.00 13.83
C ARG A 191 -3.58 18.39 13.10
N THR A 192 -2.55 18.86 13.81
CA THR A 192 -1.28 19.24 13.21
C THR A 192 -0.55 18.01 12.68
N LYS A 193 -0.50 16.91 13.47
CA LYS A 193 0.05 15.63 13.00
C LYS A 193 -0.73 15.09 11.80
N GLN A 194 -2.06 15.14 11.84
CA GLN A 194 -2.89 14.69 10.72
C GLN A 194 -2.58 15.45 9.42
N LEU A 195 -2.45 16.78 9.49
CA LEU A 195 -2.11 17.60 8.33
C LEU A 195 -0.70 17.31 7.82
N LEU A 196 0.28 17.18 8.72
CA LEU A 196 1.66 16.86 8.34
C LEU A 196 1.75 15.49 7.65
N VAL A 197 1.16 14.45 8.25
CA VAL A 197 1.16 13.10 7.68
C VAL A 197 0.39 13.07 6.35
N ARG A 198 -0.69 13.85 6.20
CA ARG A 198 -1.42 14.00 4.93
C ARG A 198 -0.53 14.61 3.84
N SER A 199 0.14 15.72 4.13
CA SER A 199 1.07 16.35 3.18
C SER A 199 2.22 15.41 2.79
N LEU A 200 2.74 14.63 3.74
CA LEU A 200 3.74 13.59 3.46
C LEU A 200 3.18 12.50 2.54
N CYS A 201 1.95 12.03 2.80
CA CYS A 201 1.28 11.04 1.95
C CYS A 201 1.09 11.56 0.52
N GLU A 202 0.66 12.82 0.35
CA GLU A 202 0.51 13.43 -0.97
C GLU A 202 1.85 13.50 -1.70
N PHE A 203 2.88 14.03 -1.04
CA PHE A 203 4.24 14.08 -1.58
C PHE A 203 4.74 12.69 -2.00
N ALA A 204 4.55 11.69 -1.14
CA ALA A 204 5.00 10.33 -1.37
C ALA A 204 4.27 9.70 -2.58
N ASN A 205 2.94 9.92 -2.71
CA ASN A 205 2.18 9.46 -3.87
C ASN A 205 2.72 10.05 -5.19
N TYR A 206 2.96 11.37 -5.24
CA TYR A 206 3.51 12.02 -6.44
C TYR A 206 4.94 11.56 -6.75
N SER A 207 5.71 11.21 -5.72
CA SER A 207 7.11 10.80 -5.85
C SER A 207 7.28 9.28 -6.03
N GLN A 208 6.17 8.52 -6.09
CA GLN A 208 6.17 7.05 -6.15
C GLN A 208 6.88 6.39 -4.95
N ILE A 209 6.77 7.02 -3.78
CA ILE A 209 7.30 6.54 -2.50
C ILE A 209 6.15 5.99 -1.67
N HIS A 210 6.38 4.87 -0.99
CA HIS A 210 5.40 4.30 -0.07
C HIS A 210 5.64 4.79 1.37
N ILE A 211 4.57 4.90 2.15
CA ILE A 211 4.65 5.32 3.56
C ILE A 211 4.24 4.16 4.44
N ILE A 212 5.05 3.87 5.46
CA ILE A 212 4.79 2.90 6.50
C ILE A 212 4.61 3.67 7.82
N ALA A 213 3.44 3.61 8.44
CA ALA A 213 3.25 4.20 9.77
C ALA A 213 3.63 3.19 10.86
N GLU A 214 4.57 3.57 11.72
CA GLU A 214 5.01 2.74 12.84
C GLU A 214 4.34 3.08 14.16
N GLY A 215 4.32 2.12 15.08
CA GLY A 215 3.85 2.33 16.44
C GLY A 215 2.34 2.51 16.55
N ILE A 216 1.56 1.87 15.69
CA ILE A 216 0.10 1.83 15.80
C ILE A 216 -0.29 0.97 17.01
N GLU A 217 -0.85 1.57 18.07
CA GLU A 217 -1.25 0.83 19.28
C GLU A 217 -2.76 0.90 19.58
N THR A 218 -3.52 1.72 18.86
CA THR A 218 -4.96 1.87 19.06
C THR A 218 -5.74 1.79 17.75
N MET A 219 -7.04 1.48 17.85
CA MET A 219 -7.94 1.43 16.71
C MET A 219 -8.10 2.81 16.07
N GLU A 220 -8.20 3.85 16.90
CA GLU A 220 -8.45 5.22 16.47
C GLU A 220 -7.26 5.78 15.68
N GLU A 221 -6.03 5.44 16.07
CA GLU A 221 -4.82 5.75 15.30
C GLU A 221 -4.85 5.08 13.93
N LEU A 222 -5.15 3.77 13.90
CA LEU A 222 -5.26 3.01 12.64
C LEU A 222 -6.29 3.64 11.69
N GLN A 223 -7.49 3.94 12.20
CA GLN A 223 -8.56 4.56 11.43
C GLN A 223 -8.16 5.92 10.87
N THR A 224 -7.51 6.75 11.70
CA THR A 224 -7.03 8.07 11.26
C THR A 224 -5.99 7.94 10.14
N LEU A 225 -5.07 6.97 10.23
CA LEU A 225 -4.06 6.73 9.19
C LEU A 225 -4.68 6.23 7.88
N ILE A 226 -5.70 5.36 7.95
CA ILE A 226 -6.49 4.91 6.79
C ILE A 226 -7.19 6.11 6.14
N ASP A 227 -7.84 6.95 6.94
CA ASP A 227 -8.56 8.15 6.49
C ASP A 227 -7.61 9.15 5.82
N ILE A 228 -6.40 9.34 6.36
CA ILE A 228 -5.35 10.16 5.73
C ILE A 228 -4.87 9.54 4.41
N GLY A 229 -4.85 8.21 4.30
CA GLY A 229 -4.40 7.48 3.10
C GLY A 229 -2.96 6.98 3.17
N VAL A 230 -2.49 6.67 4.38
CA VAL A 230 -1.19 6.02 4.58
C VAL A 230 -1.19 4.65 3.89
N HIS A 231 -0.06 4.27 3.29
CA HIS A 231 0.03 3.07 2.45
C HIS A 231 0.05 1.78 3.27
N PHE A 232 0.97 1.72 4.23
CA PHE A 232 1.24 0.55 5.05
C PHE A 232 1.32 0.90 6.53
N GLY A 233 1.13 -0.07 7.41
CA GLY A 233 1.18 0.13 8.85
C GLY A 233 1.76 -1.04 9.61
N GLN A 234 2.40 -0.71 10.73
CA GLN A 234 2.99 -1.66 11.68
C GLN A 234 2.77 -1.14 13.11
N GLY A 235 2.55 -2.06 14.05
CA GLY A 235 2.37 -1.70 15.45
C GLY A 235 1.75 -2.82 16.28
N TYR A 236 1.75 -2.65 17.60
CA TYR A 236 1.29 -3.68 18.53
C TYR A 236 -0.21 -3.95 18.47
N TYR A 237 -1.00 -2.97 18.01
CA TYR A 237 -2.43 -3.17 17.76
C TYR A 237 -2.68 -4.14 16.59
N ILE A 238 -1.82 -4.08 15.57
CA ILE A 238 -1.85 -4.99 14.43
C ILE A 238 -1.34 -6.36 14.90
N GLN A 239 -0.05 -6.42 15.25
CA GLN A 239 0.61 -7.62 15.74
C GLN A 239 1.99 -7.27 16.33
N LYS A 240 2.33 -7.90 17.45
CA LYS A 240 3.66 -7.77 18.08
C LYS A 240 4.72 -8.60 17.34
N PRO A 241 6.01 -8.22 17.43
CA PRO A 241 7.11 -9.06 16.94
C PRO A 241 7.04 -10.46 17.54
N ASN A 242 7.27 -11.49 16.71
CA ASN A 242 7.24 -12.88 17.15
C ASN A 242 8.23 -13.75 16.37
N SER A 243 8.76 -14.80 16.98
CA SER A 243 9.66 -15.77 16.34
C SER A 243 8.97 -16.70 15.34
N MET A 244 7.63 -16.69 15.30
CA MET A 244 6.77 -17.38 14.35
C MET A 244 5.89 -16.38 13.58
N LEU A 245 5.50 -16.75 12.35
CA LEU A 245 4.58 -15.96 11.53
C LEU A 245 3.14 -16.35 11.84
N PHE A 246 2.29 -15.35 12.06
CA PHE A 246 0.86 -15.54 12.26
C PHE A 246 0.07 -14.69 11.26
N PRO A 247 -1.11 -15.16 10.81
CA PRO A 247 -1.99 -14.35 10.00
C PRO A 247 -2.54 -13.16 10.80
N VAL A 248 -2.80 -12.06 10.11
CA VAL A 248 -3.49 -10.90 10.68
C VAL A 248 -4.92 -11.31 11.08
N ARG A 249 -5.38 -10.84 12.25
CA ARG A 249 -6.72 -11.13 12.78
C ARG A 249 -7.80 -10.74 11.77
N SER A 250 -8.73 -11.65 11.44
CA SER A 250 -9.79 -11.42 10.44
C SER A 250 -10.71 -10.24 10.79
N GLU A 251 -10.93 -9.99 12.08
CA GLU A 251 -11.66 -8.83 12.60
C GLU A 251 -10.98 -7.52 12.16
N LEU A 252 -9.65 -7.45 12.29
CA LEU A 252 -8.86 -6.27 11.92
C LEU A 252 -8.91 -6.03 10.40
N ILE A 253 -8.80 -7.09 9.61
CA ILE A 253 -8.94 -7.01 8.13
C ILE A 253 -10.33 -6.46 7.76
N SER A 254 -11.37 -6.91 8.47
CA SER A 254 -12.75 -6.46 8.24
C SER A 254 -12.93 -4.98 8.59
N ILE A 255 -12.33 -4.52 9.70
CA ILE A 255 -12.30 -3.09 10.08
C ILE A 255 -11.62 -2.27 8.99
N ILE A 256 -10.42 -2.66 8.55
CA ILE A 256 -9.67 -1.95 7.50
C ILE A 256 -10.48 -1.87 6.20
N LYS A 257 -11.08 -2.98 5.76
CA LYS A 257 -11.93 -3.00 4.56
C LYS A 257 -13.16 -2.10 4.72
N LYS A 258 -13.84 -2.16 5.87
CA LYS A 258 -14.99 -1.32 6.18
C LYS A 258 -14.63 0.17 6.16
N ASP A 259 -13.53 0.55 6.78
CA ASP A 259 -13.09 1.95 6.85
C ASP A 259 -12.66 2.46 5.48
N ASN A 260 -11.98 1.65 4.67
CA ASN A 260 -11.69 2.01 3.28
C ASN A 260 -12.96 2.08 2.43
N ASN A 261 -13.92 1.18 2.62
CA ASN A 261 -15.20 1.25 1.91
C ASN A 261 -15.99 2.50 2.31
N ARG A 262 -15.99 2.89 3.59
CA ARG A 262 -16.58 4.16 4.07
C ARG A 262 -15.85 5.36 3.47
N LYS A 263 -14.52 5.39 3.50
CA LYS A 263 -13.72 6.45 2.87
C LYS A 263 -13.99 6.53 1.37
N ASN A 264 -14.06 5.39 0.71
CA ASN A 264 -14.35 5.34 -0.72
C ASN A 264 -15.81 5.68 -1.02
N SER A 265 -16.78 5.36 -0.15
CA SER A 265 -18.18 5.78 -0.31
C SER A 265 -18.35 7.29 -0.16
N ILE A 266 -17.53 7.90 0.70
CA ILE A 266 -17.41 9.34 0.88
C ILE A 266 -16.76 10.01 -0.32
N ILE A 267 -15.67 9.44 -0.84
CA ILE A 267 -15.01 9.94 -2.07
C ILE A 267 -15.89 9.66 -3.30
N SER A 268 -16.71 8.61 -3.26
CA SER A 268 -17.70 8.22 -4.26
C SER A 268 -19.05 8.91 -4.06
N ASN A 269 -19.18 9.87 -3.15
CA ASN A 269 -20.19 10.93 -3.32
C ASN A 269 -19.99 11.70 -4.64
N ARG A 270 -18.96 11.35 -5.43
CA ARG A 270 -18.75 11.76 -6.82
C ARG A 270 -19.09 10.72 -7.91
N ILE A 271 -19.36 9.43 -7.66
CA ILE A 271 -19.65 8.45 -8.74
C ILE A 271 -20.53 7.28 -8.26
N THR A 272 -21.54 6.92 -9.08
CA THR A 272 -22.49 5.79 -8.97
C THR A 272 -21.90 4.49 -8.38
N ASP A 273 -22.67 3.79 -7.54
CA ASP A 273 -22.39 2.46 -6.92
C ASP A 273 -22.26 1.28 -7.93
N THR A 274 -21.81 1.54 -9.16
CA THR A 274 -21.68 0.49 -10.17
C THR A 274 -20.50 -0.42 -9.81
N SER A 275 -20.81 -1.63 -9.35
CA SER A 275 -19.83 -2.66 -9.03
C SER A 275 -19.14 -3.22 -10.29
N ILE A 276 -17.90 -3.67 -10.12
CA ILE A 276 -17.04 -4.16 -11.19
C ILE A 276 -17.61 -5.40 -11.91
N GLU A 277 -18.48 -6.18 -11.25
CA GLU A 277 -19.14 -7.34 -11.84
C GLU A 277 -20.00 -6.98 -13.07
N HIS A 278 -20.52 -5.75 -13.16
CA HIS A 278 -21.35 -5.29 -14.28
C HIS A 278 -20.59 -5.16 -15.60
N ILE A 279 -19.25 -5.06 -15.54
CA ILE A 279 -18.38 -5.02 -16.72
C ILE A 279 -17.49 -6.25 -16.84
N ALA A 280 -17.62 -7.21 -15.92
CA ALA A 280 -16.86 -8.44 -15.98
C ALA A 280 -17.33 -9.31 -17.15
N THR A 281 -16.37 -9.81 -17.92
CA THR A 281 -16.61 -10.73 -19.02
C THR A 281 -16.11 -12.13 -18.67
N PRO A 282 -16.85 -13.19 -19.04
CA PRO A 282 -16.41 -14.55 -18.79
C PRO A 282 -15.21 -14.89 -19.69
N LEU A 283 -14.07 -15.19 -19.08
CA LEU A 283 -12.92 -15.77 -19.79
C LEU A 283 -12.76 -17.24 -19.40
N HIS A 284 -12.72 -18.11 -20.41
CA HIS A 284 -12.62 -19.55 -20.20
C HIS A 284 -11.29 -19.93 -19.54
N MET A 285 -11.35 -20.71 -18.47
CA MET A 285 -10.16 -21.21 -17.77
C MET A 285 -9.57 -22.45 -18.46
N ILE A 286 -8.25 -22.44 -18.71
CA ILE A 286 -7.51 -23.58 -19.24
C ILE A 286 -6.81 -24.37 -18.13
N SER A 287 -6.55 -25.65 -18.38
CA SER A 287 -5.86 -26.52 -17.41
C SER A 287 -4.36 -26.19 -17.32
N SER A 288 -3.79 -26.30 -16.12
CA SER A 288 -2.38 -26.00 -15.81
C SER A 288 -1.38 -26.86 -16.60
N ASP A 289 -1.80 -28.05 -17.01
CA ASP A 289 -1.02 -29.03 -17.79
C ASP A 289 -1.11 -28.82 -19.31
N MET A 290 -1.95 -27.89 -19.79
CA MET A 290 -2.14 -27.68 -21.22
C MET A 290 -0.82 -27.26 -21.89
N PRO A 291 -0.39 -27.91 -22.99
CA PRO A 291 0.85 -27.56 -23.67
C PRO A 291 0.82 -26.14 -24.22
N ILE A 292 1.93 -25.42 -24.04
CA ILE A 292 2.09 -24.01 -24.47
C ILE A 292 1.77 -23.83 -25.97
N SER A 293 2.12 -24.78 -26.83
CA SER A 293 1.78 -24.72 -28.25
C SER A 293 0.28 -24.76 -28.54
N LYS A 294 -0.50 -25.47 -27.73
CA LYS A 294 -1.97 -25.48 -27.83
C LYS A 294 -2.54 -24.15 -27.35
N VAL A 295 -2.00 -23.60 -26.25
CA VAL A 295 -2.40 -22.28 -25.74
C VAL A 295 -2.11 -21.17 -26.75
N SER A 296 -0.93 -21.18 -27.38
CA SER A 296 -0.58 -20.23 -28.46
C SER A 296 -1.60 -20.31 -29.60
N LYS A 297 -1.87 -21.52 -30.12
CA LYS A 297 -2.85 -21.70 -31.21
C LYS A 297 -4.25 -21.20 -30.84
N LEU A 298 -4.70 -21.44 -29.61
CA LEU A 298 -5.99 -20.94 -29.13
C LEU A 298 -6.01 -19.41 -29.08
N MET A 299 -4.91 -18.79 -28.66
CA MET A 299 -4.78 -17.34 -28.61
C MET A 299 -4.70 -16.71 -30.00
N ASP A 300 -3.93 -17.31 -30.91
CA ASP A 300 -3.77 -16.89 -32.30
C ASP A 300 -5.08 -17.05 -33.10
N SER A 301 -5.97 -17.97 -32.68
CA SER A 301 -7.28 -18.16 -33.32
C SER A 301 -8.32 -17.08 -32.99
N ASN A 302 -8.06 -16.24 -31.99
CA ASN A 302 -8.94 -15.13 -31.64
C ASN A 302 -8.12 -13.91 -31.19
N ASP A 303 -7.94 -12.95 -32.09
CA ASP A 303 -7.14 -11.74 -31.86
C ASP A 303 -7.64 -10.85 -30.72
N SER A 304 -8.90 -10.97 -30.33
CA SER A 304 -9.49 -10.19 -29.24
C SER A 304 -9.20 -10.74 -27.85
N LEU A 305 -8.67 -11.98 -27.73
CA LEU A 305 -8.40 -12.59 -26.44
C LEU A 305 -7.21 -11.91 -25.74
N PRO A 306 -7.40 -11.35 -24.54
CA PRO A 306 -6.32 -10.70 -23.79
C PRO A 306 -5.37 -11.72 -23.14
N GLY A 307 -5.79 -12.98 -23.02
CA GLY A 307 -5.00 -14.10 -22.52
C GLY A 307 -5.88 -15.22 -21.97
N PHE A 308 -5.38 -15.96 -20.99
CA PHE A 308 -6.10 -17.05 -20.33
C PHE A 308 -5.92 -17.05 -18.81
N CYS A 309 -7.01 -17.39 -18.11
CA CYS A 309 -6.98 -17.80 -16.71
C CYS A 309 -6.64 -19.30 -16.63
N ILE A 310 -5.80 -19.69 -15.67
CA ILE A 310 -5.27 -21.04 -15.56
C ILE A 310 -5.76 -21.67 -14.26
N LYS A 311 -6.32 -22.87 -14.38
CA LYS A 311 -6.89 -23.61 -13.26
C LYS A 311 -6.20 -24.92 -12.98
N GLU A 312 -6.27 -25.33 -11.72
CA GLU A 312 -5.94 -26.66 -11.24
C GLU A 312 -6.98 -27.05 -10.19
N ASN A 313 -7.56 -28.25 -10.30
CA ASN A 313 -8.67 -28.70 -9.45
C ASN A 313 -9.83 -27.68 -9.37
N ASN A 314 -10.18 -27.06 -10.50
CA ASN A 314 -11.18 -25.98 -10.62
C ASN A 314 -10.90 -24.69 -9.82
N LYS A 315 -9.72 -24.53 -9.23
CA LYS A 315 -9.29 -23.27 -8.61
C LYS A 315 -8.40 -22.49 -9.55
N LEU A 316 -8.55 -21.16 -9.55
CA LEU A 316 -7.70 -20.25 -10.31
C LEU A 316 -6.32 -20.13 -9.64
N ILE A 317 -5.27 -20.59 -10.33
CA ILE A 317 -3.90 -20.63 -9.80
C ILE A 317 -2.92 -19.70 -10.54
N GLY A 318 -3.32 -19.14 -11.67
CA GLY A 318 -2.46 -18.29 -12.48
C GLY A 318 -3.18 -17.67 -13.67
N VAL A 319 -2.48 -16.74 -14.34
CA VAL A 319 -2.92 -16.15 -15.60
C VAL A 319 -1.75 -16.10 -16.59
N ILE A 320 -2.07 -16.07 -17.88
CA ILE A 320 -1.09 -15.77 -18.93
C ILE A 320 -1.69 -14.74 -19.87
N THR A 321 -1.03 -13.59 -20.01
CA THR A 321 -1.47 -12.53 -20.94
C THR A 321 -0.83 -12.72 -22.31
N ARG A 322 -1.49 -12.21 -23.35
CA ARG A 322 -1.00 -12.27 -24.73
C ARG A 322 0.43 -11.75 -24.86
N ASN A 323 0.69 -10.57 -24.30
CA ASN A 323 2.02 -9.96 -24.31
C ASN A 323 3.07 -10.84 -23.64
N LYS A 324 2.76 -11.42 -22.46
CA LYS A 324 3.68 -12.32 -21.76
C LYS A 324 3.98 -13.58 -22.56
N LEU A 325 2.99 -14.16 -23.22
CA LEU A 325 3.20 -15.33 -24.07
C LEU A 325 4.11 -15.00 -25.27
N HIS A 326 3.84 -13.90 -25.99
CA HIS A 326 4.66 -13.50 -27.12
C HIS A 326 6.09 -13.13 -26.71
N LEU A 327 6.29 -12.41 -25.60
CA LEU A 327 7.61 -12.08 -25.07
C LEU A 327 8.46 -13.33 -24.80
N LYS A 328 7.85 -14.42 -24.33
CA LYS A 328 8.56 -15.71 -24.15
C LYS A 328 8.94 -16.38 -25.48
N PHE A 329 8.29 -16.02 -26.58
CA PHE A 329 8.61 -16.49 -27.93
C PHE A 329 9.54 -15.56 -28.73
N SER A 330 9.69 -14.29 -28.35
CA SER A 330 10.50 -13.29 -29.07
C SER A 330 12.02 -13.50 -29.03
N GLY A 331 12.53 -14.49 -28.30
CA GLY A 331 13.96 -14.83 -28.25
C GLY A 331 14.38 -15.80 -29.36
N PRO A 332 15.68 -15.82 -29.76
CA PRO A 332 16.20 -16.63 -30.88
C PRO A 332 15.99 -18.15 -30.75
N TYR A 333 15.66 -18.65 -29.56
CA TYR A 333 15.34 -20.06 -29.30
C TYR A 333 14.01 -20.26 -28.55
N GLY A 334 13.24 -19.19 -28.33
CA GLY A 334 12.11 -19.15 -27.38
C GLY A 334 10.99 -20.15 -27.71
N PHE A 335 10.52 -20.16 -28.96
CA PHE A 335 9.42 -21.04 -29.35
C PHE A 335 9.76 -22.54 -29.22
N SER A 336 10.99 -22.93 -29.60
CA SER A 336 11.47 -24.31 -29.60
C SER A 336 11.65 -24.89 -28.19
N LEU A 337 12.04 -24.05 -27.22
CA LEU A 337 12.34 -24.42 -25.84
C LEU A 337 11.09 -24.70 -24.98
N TYR A 338 9.97 -24.05 -25.31
CA TYR A 338 8.77 -24.05 -24.45
C TYR A 338 7.55 -24.76 -25.06
N ASN A 339 7.50 -24.99 -26.37
CA ASN A 339 6.33 -25.56 -27.08
C ASN A 339 5.67 -26.76 -26.38
N LYS A 340 6.46 -27.74 -25.90
CA LYS A 340 5.95 -28.97 -25.27
C LYS A 340 5.75 -28.87 -23.75
N LYS A 341 6.20 -27.79 -23.12
CA LYS A 341 6.05 -27.61 -21.67
C LYS A 341 4.60 -27.24 -21.32
N PRO A 342 4.12 -27.60 -20.12
CA PRO A 342 2.81 -27.17 -19.65
C PRO A 342 2.78 -25.65 -19.43
N ILE A 343 1.61 -25.04 -19.58
CA ILE A 343 1.43 -23.59 -19.40
C ILE A 343 1.79 -23.13 -17.98
N SER A 344 1.66 -24.03 -16.99
CA SER A 344 2.10 -23.80 -15.61
C SER A 344 3.58 -23.42 -15.47
N ALA A 345 4.42 -23.75 -16.46
CA ALA A 345 5.85 -23.40 -16.45
C ALA A 345 6.13 -21.91 -16.74
N ILE A 346 5.19 -21.18 -17.35
CA ILE A 346 5.37 -19.78 -17.75
C ILE A 346 4.26 -18.83 -17.28
N MET A 347 3.22 -19.37 -16.62
CA MET A 347 2.12 -18.55 -16.10
C MET A 347 2.59 -17.58 -15.02
N SER A 348 1.88 -16.45 -14.93
CA SER A 348 2.03 -15.53 -13.80
C SER A 348 1.20 -16.02 -12.62
N ARG A 349 1.86 -16.24 -11.48
CA ARG A 349 1.21 -16.56 -10.20
C ARG A 349 0.82 -15.28 -9.43
N GLN A 350 1.53 -14.19 -9.67
CA GLN A 350 1.18 -12.86 -9.20
C GLN A 350 0.30 -12.19 -10.26
N PHE A 351 -0.96 -11.97 -9.93
CA PHE A 351 -1.92 -11.28 -10.78
C PHE A 351 -2.99 -10.62 -9.92
N MET A 352 -3.57 -9.54 -10.44
CA MET A 352 -4.57 -8.80 -9.66
C MET A 352 -5.90 -9.56 -9.62
N LYS A 353 -6.40 -9.73 -8.40
CA LYS A 353 -7.74 -10.25 -8.10
C LYS A 353 -8.53 -9.16 -7.38
N VAL A 354 -9.80 -9.01 -7.73
CA VAL A 354 -10.70 -8.01 -7.17
C VAL A 354 -12.05 -8.65 -6.89
N ASP A 355 -12.67 -8.29 -5.75
CA ASP A 355 -14.01 -8.75 -5.42
C ASP A 355 -15.07 -8.14 -6.35
N ALA A 356 -16.05 -8.95 -6.75
CA ALA A 356 -17.13 -8.58 -7.68
C ALA A 356 -17.94 -7.35 -7.22
N GLY A 357 -18.07 -7.11 -5.92
CA GLY A 357 -18.75 -5.96 -5.35
C GLY A 357 -17.92 -4.67 -5.33
N THR A 358 -16.65 -4.71 -5.73
CA THR A 358 -15.78 -3.52 -5.68
C THR A 358 -16.24 -2.46 -6.70
N ALA A 359 -16.31 -1.19 -6.31
CA ALA A 359 -16.71 -0.10 -7.20
C ALA A 359 -15.70 0.14 -8.34
N ILE A 360 -16.20 0.46 -9.53
CA ILE A 360 -15.41 0.60 -10.75
C ILE A 360 -14.29 1.65 -10.62
N ASP A 361 -14.55 2.81 -10.01
CA ASP A 361 -13.56 3.88 -9.87
C ASP A 361 -12.41 3.47 -8.94
N VAL A 362 -12.71 2.71 -7.89
CA VAL A 362 -11.72 2.13 -6.97
C VAL A 362 -10.84 1.13 -7.74
N VAL A 363 -11.44 0.24 -8.53
CA VAL A 363 -10.69 -0.69 -9.37
C VAL A 363 -9.83 0.04 -10.40
N ALA A 364 -10.34 1.12 -11.01
CA ALA A 364 -9.60 1.97 -11.95
C ALA A 364 -8.35 2.60 -11.29
N LYS A 365 -8.51 3.20 -10.11
CA LYS A 365 -7.40 3.78 -9.34
C LYS A 365 -6.34 2.72 -9.00
N ILE A 366 -6.76 1.54 -8.54
CA ILE A 366 -5.85 0.44 -8.20
C ILE A 366 -5.13 -0.08 -9.46
N ALA A 367 -5.83 -0.21 -10.58
CA ALA A 367 -5.26 -0.66 -11.85
C ALA A 367 -4.21 0.31 -12.39
N MET A 368 -4.42 1.62 -12.25
CA MET A 368 -3.50 2.66 -12.73
C MET A 368 -2.23 2.80 -11.88
N LYS A 369 -2.23 2.31 -10.63
CA LYS A 369 -1.04 2.30 -9.75
C LYS A 369 -0.10 1.12 -9.99
N ARG A 370 -0.41 0.23 -10.94
CA ARG A 370 0.43 -0.93 -11.24
C ARG A 370 1.74 -0.50 -11.92
N ASP A 371 2.75 -1.35 -11.76
CA ASP A 371 3.99 -1.22 -12.52
C ASP A 371 3.70 -1.18 -14.04
N PRO A 372 4.39 -0.33 -14.83
CA PRO A 372 4.19 -0.22 -16.27
C PRO A 372 4.24 -1.55 -17.03
N LEU A 373 5.01 -2.53 -16.57
CA LEU A 373 5.11 -3.88 -17.15
C LEU A 373 3.82 -4.70 -16.98
N HIS A 374 2.97 -4.33 -16.02
CA HIS A 374 1.72 -5.02 -15.66
C HIS A 374 0.46 -4.18 -15.92
N LEU A 375 0.61 -2.96 -16.41
CA LEU A 375 -0.51 -2.03 -16.63
C LEU A 375 -1.53 -2.57 -17.62
N TYR A 376 -1.11 -3.33 -18.62
CA TYR A 376 -1.99 -3.91 -19.65
C TYR A 376 -2.53 -5.30 -19.28
N ASP A 377 -2.15 -5.87 -18.13
CA ASP A 377 -2.68 -7.16 -17.71
C ASP A 377 -4.16 -7.00 -17.29
N PHE A 378 -5.02 -7.89 -17.79
CA PHE A 378 -6.43 -7.91 -17.39
C PHE A 378 -6.59 -8.23 -15.89
N ILE A 379 -7.68 -7.75 -15.30
CA ILE A 379 -8.01 -7.90 -13.89
C ILE A 379 -8.88 -9.14 -13.74
N THR A 380 -8.57 -10.01 -12.76
CA THR A 380 -9.42 -11.16 -12.46
C THR A 380 -10.44 -10.77 -11.41
N ILE A 381 -11.72 -11.09 -11.64
CA ILE A 381 -12.81 -10.83 -10.72
C ILE A 381 -13.18 -12.11 -9.99
N THR A 382 -13.36 -12.01 -8.68
CA THR A 382 -13.78 -13.11 -7.80
C THR A 382 -15.08 -12.77 -7.10
N LYS A 383 -15.95 -13.76 -6.91
CA LYS A 383 -17.20 -13.65 -6.13
C LYS A 383 -17.25 -14.83 -5.17
N ASP A 384 -17.38 -14.56 -3.87
CA ASP A 384 -17.36 -15.58 -2.80
C ASP A 384 -16.12 -16.50 -2.89
N GLU A 385 -14.93 -15.93 -3.15
CA GLU A 385 -13.65 -16.64 -3.38
C GLU A 385 -13.57 -17.51 -4.66
N TYR A 386 -14.63 -17.57 -5.46
CA TYR A 386 -14.64 -18.25 -6.75
C TYR A 386 -14.37 -17.30 -7.91
N TYR A 387 -13.76 -17.82 -8.98
CA TYR A 387 -13.55 -17.06 -10.21
C TYR A 387 -14.89 -16.67 -10.85
N PHE A 388 -15.06 -15.39 -11.11
CA PHE A 388 -16.27 -14.83 -11.71
C PHE A 388 -16.04 -14.43 -13.19
N GLY A 389 -14.90 -13.80 -13.48
CA GLY A 389 -14.59 -13.33 -14.82
C GLY A 389 -13.34 -12.48 -14.87
N ILE A 390 -13.18 -11.70 -15.94
CA ILE A 390 -12.12 -10.71 -16.07
C ILE A 390 -12.66 -9.36 -16.51
N VAL A 391 -11.86 -8.32 -16.27
CA VAL A 391 -12.07 -6.98 -16.82
C VAL A 391 -10.77 -6.52 -17.46
N THR A 392 -10.80 -6.03 -18.70
CA THR A 392 -9.62 -5.42 -19.28
C THR A 392 -9.46 -3.98 -18.78
N VAL A 393 -8.24 -3.48 -18.74
CA VAL A 393 -8.01 -2.08 -18.34
C VAL A 393 -8.67 -1.10 -19.30
N LYS A 394 -8.82 -1.47 -20.58
CA LYS A 394 -9.58 -0.69 -21.55
C LYS A 394 -11.06 -0.58 -21.14
N ASP A 395 -11.73 -1.69 -20.90
CA ASP A 395 -13.17 -1.70 -20.55
C ASP A 395 -13.42 -0.95 -19.23
N LEU A 396 -12.49 -1.10 -18.28
CA LEU A 396 -12.50 -0.40 -17.01
C LEU A 396 -12.44 1.12 -17.19
N LEU A 397 -11.52 1.61 -18.01
CA LEU A 397 -11.35 3.03 -18.27
C LEU A 397 -12.52 3.60 -19.09
N GLU A 398 -12.98 2.90 -20.13
CA GLU A 398 -14.15 3.31 -20.91
C GLU A 398 -15.38 3.43 -20.02
N LYS A 399 -15.60 2.46 -19.12
CA LYS A 399 -16.72 2.54 -18.19
C LYS A 399 -16.54 3.64 -17.14
N SER A 400 -15.34 3.81 -16.59
CA SER A 400 -15.04 4.89 -15.63
C SER A 400 -15.31 6.26 -16.24
N MET A 401 -14.85 6.50 -17.47
CA MET A 401 -15.11 7.75 -18.21
C MET A 401 -16.60 7.95 -18.48
N GLN A 402 -17.32 6.89 -18.88
CA GLN A 402 -18.76 6.96 -19.09
C GLN A 402 -19.49 7.38 -17.80
N LEU A 403 -19.11 6.79 -16.67
CA LEU A 403 -19.68 7.14 -15.37
C LEU A 403 -19.36 8.58 -14.95
N GLU A 404 -18.14 9.06 -15.20
CA GLU A 404 -17.78 10.47 -14.96
C GLU A 404 -18.60 11.44 -15.83
N ILE A 405 -18.77 11.12 -17.12
CA ILE A 405 -19.58 11.92 -18.04
C ILE A 405 -21.04 11.95 -17.59
N ASP A 406 -21.60 10.80 -17.22
CA ASP A 406 -22.99 10.71 -16.78
C ASP A 406 -23.20 11.42 -15.45
N TYR A 407 -22.24 11.34 -14.52
CA TYR A 407 -22.27 12.11 -13.28
C TYR A 407 -22.22 13.63 -13.54
N ALA A 408 -21.32 14.09 -14.40
CA ALA A 408 -21.18 15.51 -14.72
C ALA A 408 -22.47 16.12 -15.31
N LYS A 409 -23.28 15.34 -16.03
CA LYS A 409 -24.60 15.79 -16.52
C LYS A 409 -25.61 16.08 -15.42
N HIS A 410 -25.42 15.50 -14.24
CA HIS A 410 -26.34 15.60 -13.12
C HIS A 410 -25.88 16.62 -12.07
N LEU A 411 -24.78 17.33 -12.31
CA LEU A 411 -24.36 18.47 -11.51
C LEU A 411 -25.22 19.69 -11.82
N ASN A 412 -25.40 20.54 -10.81
CA ASN A 412 -25.99 21.85 -11.00
C ASN A 412 -25.05 22.71 -11.85
N PRO A 413 -25.52 23.31 -12.95
CA PRO A 413 -24.66 24.00 -13.92
C PRO A 413 -24.01 25.27 -13.38
N LEU A 414 -24.54 25.83 -12.29
CA LEU A 414 -24.04 27.05 -11.68
C LEU A 414 -23.04 26.76 -10.57
N SER A 415 -23.37 25.87 -9.63
CA SER A 415 -22.54 25.59 -8.46
C SER A 415 -21.59 24.41 -8.60
N GLU A 416 -21.74 23.59 -9.64
CA GLU A 416 -21.05 22.29 -9.83
C GLU A 416 -21.32 21.23 -8.74
N LEU A 417 -22.10 21.57 -7.71
CA LEU A 417 -22.60 20.62 -6.72
C LEU A 417 -23.60 19.61 -7.32
N PRO A 418 -23.76 18.41 -6.73
CA PRO A 418 -24.78 17.44 -7.09
C PRO A 418 -26.18 18.05 -7.22
N GLY A 419 -26.85 17.80 -8.35
CA GLY A 419 -28.23 18.23 -8.60
C GLY A 419 -29.27 17.17 -8.17
N ASN A 420 -30.54 17.44 -8.49
CA ASN A 420 -31.70 16.69 -7.97
C ASN A 420 -31.62 15.17 -8.13
N ILE A 421 -31.18 14.67 -9.28
CA ILE A 421 -31.09 13.21 -9.52
C ILE A 421 -30.11 12.55 -8.54
N ILE A 422 -28.95 13.16 -8.30
CA ILE A 422 -27.94 12.63 -7.37
C ILE A 422 -28.43 12.78 -5.92
N ILE A 423 -29.10 13.90 -5.61
CA ILE A 423 -29.71 14.14 -4.29
C ILE A 423 -30.73 13.04 -3.97
N GLU A 424 -31.63 12.72 -4.90
CA GLU A 424 -32.65 11.67 -4.74
C GLU A 424 -32.01 10.29 -4.54
N GLN A 425 -30.99 9.95 -5.32
CA GLN A 425 -30.25 8.69 -5.17
C GLN A 425 -29.61 8.57 -3.79
N GLN A 426 -29.01 9.64 -3.29
CA GLN A 426 -28.38 9.66 -1.96
C GLN A 426 -29.40 9.53 -0.84
N LEU A 427 -30.53 10.23 -0.93
CA LEU A 427 -31.62 10.08 0.02
C LEU A 427 -32.19 8.66 0.02
N GLN A 428 -32.37 8.06 -1.16
CA GLN A 428 -32.86 6.69 -1.25
C GLN A 428 -31.89 5.67 -0.65
N LYS A 429 -30.59 5.79 -0.96
CA LYS A 429 -29.55 4.95 -0.37
C LYS A 429 -29.53 5.05 1.15
N CYS A 430 -29.59 6.27 1.66
CA CYS A 430 -29.70 6.59 3.07
C CYS A 430 -30.90 5.90 3.75
N ILE A 431 -32.06 5.86 3.09
CA ILE A 431 -33.26 5.18 3.58
C ILE A 431 -33.07 3.65 3.58
N GLU A 432 -32.45 3.10 2.53
CA GLU A 432 -32.20 1.66 2.39
C GLU A 432 -31.19 1.14 3.43
N ASP A 433 -30.16 1.92 3.74
CA ASP A 433 -29.11 1.58 4.72
C ASP A 433 -29.59 1.65 6.18
N ASN A 434 -30.81 2.15 6.42
CA ASN A 434 -31.48 2.19 7.73
C ASN A 434 -30.66 2.90 8.84
N ASN A 435 -29.86 3.89 8.44
CA ASN A 435 -29.04 4.69 9.34
C ASN A 435 -29.81 5.91 9.87
N GLU A 436 -29.52 6.33 11.11
CA GLU A 436 -30.00 7.62 11.63
C GLU A 436 -29.23 8.75 10.95
N LEU A 437 -29.95 9.62 10.25
CA LEU A 437 -29.39 10.67 9.40
C LEU A 437 -30.01 12.02 9.73
N ILE A 438 -29.23 13.07 9.55
CA ILE A 438 -29.66 14.46 9.63
C ILE A 438 -29.70 15.01 8.20
N VAL A 439 -30.87 15.47 7.79
CA VAL A 439 -31.07 16.20 6.54
C VAL A 439 -31.28 17.67 6.89
N LEU A 440 -30.39 18.52 6.40
CA LEU A 440 -30.43 19.96 6.54
C LEU A 440 -30.83 20.55 5.20
N TYR A 441 -31.96 21.25 5.19
CA TYR A 441 -32.38 22.08 4.07
C TYR A 441 -31.93 23.52 4.35
N LEU A 442 -31.29 24.15 3.37
CA LEU A 442 -30.66 25.45 3.51
C LEU A 442 -31.18 26.36 2.39
N ASP A 443 -31.63 27.55 2.77
CA ASP A 443 -32.12 28.58 1.86
C ASP A 443 -31.43 29.93 2.17
N ILE A 444 -31.36 30.83 1.17
CA ILE A 444 -30.78 32.16 1.32
C ILE A 444 -31.89 33.19 1.54
N ASP A 445 -31.98 33.68 2.78
CA ASP A 445 -32.93 34.75 3.13
C ASP A 445 -32.79 35.98 2.21
N ASN A 446 -33.92 36.42 1.64
CA ASN A 446 -34.02 37.63 0.81
C ASN A 446 -33.15 37.62 -0.46
N PHE A 447 -32.86 36.44 -1.04
CA PHE A 447 -32.06 36.35 -2.26
C PHE A 447 -32.70 37.02 -3.49
N LYS A 448 -34.03 36.91 -3.65
CA LYS A 448 -34.74 37.59 -4.74
C LYS A 448 -34.61 39.13 -4.68
N PRO A 449 -34.90 39.80 -3.54
CA PRO A 449 -34.59 41.23 -3.37
C PRO A 449 -33.12 41.59 -3.65
N TYR A 450 -32.17 40.73 -3.29
CA TYR A 450 -30.76 40.94 -3.61
C TYR A 450 -30.51 40.96 -5.12
N ASN A 451 -31.06 39.98 -5.85
CA ASN A 451 -30.97 39.93 -7.31
C ASN A 451 -31.63 41.13 -7.99
N ASP A 452 -32.76 41.60 -7.46
CA ASP A 452 -33.45 42.78 -7.99
C ASP A 452 -32.60 44.07 -7.87
N VAL A 453 -31.73 44.15 -6.85
CA VAL A 453 -30.86 45.33 -6.61
C VAL A 453 -29.50 45.21 -7.29
N TYR A 454 -28.87 44.04 -7.22
CA TYR A 454 -27.46 43.84 -7.61
C TYR A 454 -27.28 43.05 -8.92
N GLY A 455 -28.37 42.51 -9.47
CA GLY A 455 -28.40 41.74 -10.71
C GLY A 455 -28.02 40.27 -10.53
N PHE A 456 -28.48 39.44 -11.46
CA PHE A 456 -28.29 37.99 -11.44
C PHE A 456 -26.83 37.55 -11.44
N GLU A 457 -25.92 38.28 -12.11
CA GLU A 457 -24.49 37.95 -12.11
C GLU A 457 -23.89 38.00 -10.69
N LYS A 458 -24.35 38.94 -9.85
CA LYS A 458 -23.93 39.01 -8.43
C LYS A 458 -24.62 37.94 -7.60
N GLY A 459 -25.88 37.61 -7.90
CA GLY A 459 -26.59 36.49 -7.30
C GLY A 459 -25.90 35.15 -7.53
N ASP A 460 -25.54 34.87 -8.77
CA ASP A 460 -24.80 33.68 -9.19
C ASP A 460 -23.47 33.56 -8.45
N LYS A 461 -22.79 34.70 -8.22
CA LYS A 461 -21.58 34.73 -7.40
C LYS A 461 -21.86 34.38 -5.93
N VAL A 462 -22.96 34.87 -5.36
CA VAL A 462 -23.36 34.50 -3.98
C VAL A 462 -23.64 33.00 -3.88
N ILE A 463 -24.38 32.42 -4.83
CA ILE A 463 -24.65 30.98 -4.89
C ILE A 463 -23.35 30.18 -4.98
N THR A 464 -22.45 30.54 -5.89
CA THR A 464 -21.19 29.82 -6.10
C THR A 464 -20.22 29.96 -4.92
N ASP A 465 -20.15 31.11 -4.27
CA ASP A 465 -19.34 31.29 -3.07
C ASP A 465 -19.93 30.54 -1.87
N LEU A 466 -21.27 30.53 -1.71
CA LEU A 466 -21.95 29.72 -0.69
C LEU A 466 -21.71 28.23 -0.92
N ALA A 467 -21.84 27.75 -2.16
CA ALA A 467 -21.58 26.35 -2.51
C ALA A 467 -20.18 25.90 -2.07
N LYS A 468 -19.15 26.72 -2.32
CA LYS A 468 -17.77 26.45 -1.87
C LYS A 468 -17.64 26.46 -0.36
N ILE A 469 -18.31 27.38 0.34
CA ILE A 469 -18.30 27.41 1.81
C ILE A 469 -18.91 26.12 2.35
N LEU A 470 -20.09 25.75 1.85
CA LEU A 470 -20.80 24.56 2.27
C LEU A 470 -20.02 23.28 1.96
N GLU A 471 -19.36 23.17 0.80
CA GLU A 471 -18.47 22.05 0.46
C GLU A 471 -17.29 21.93 1.45
N ASN A 472 -16.70 23.06 1.86
CA ASN A 472 -15.57 23.09 2.79
C ASN A 472 -15.94 22.74 4.24
N ILE A 473 -17.16 23.07 4.69
CA ILE A 473 -17.63 22.76 6.05
C ILE A 473 -18.31 21.39 6.12
N CYS A 474 -18.68 20.81 4.98
CA CYS A 474 -19.32 19.51 4.92
C CYS A 474 -18.41 18.47 5.61
N PRO A 475 -18.93 17.73 6.61
CA PRO A 475 -18.13 16.72 7.28
C PRO A 475 -17.69 15.63 6.28
N PRO A 476 -16.62 14.87 6.57
CA PRO A 476 -16.17 13.81 5.67
C PRO A 476 -17.28 12.82 5.30
N ASN A 477 -18.18 12.47 6.24
CA ASN A 477 -19.31 11.59 5.95
C ASN A 477 -20.54 12.31 5.35
N GLY A 478 -20.44 13.60 5.07
CA GLY A 478 -21.53 14.42 4.60
C GLY A 478 -21.69 14.41 3.08
N PHE A 479 -22.91 14.58 2.62
CA PHE A 479 -23.27 14.84 1.24
C PHE A 479 -23.87 16.24 1.13
N ILE A 480 -23.53 16.96 0.08
CA ILE A 480 -24.10 18.26 -0.24
C ILE A 480 -24.65 18.26 -1.66
N GLY A 481 -25.83 18.86 -1.85
CA GLY A 481 -26.42 19.09 -3.16
C GLY A 481 -27.00 20.49 -3.30
N HIS A 482 -27.19 20.91 -4.55
CA HIS A 482 -27.85 22.16 -4.92
C HIS A 482 -29.11 21.82 -5.71
N ILE A 483 -30.26 22.06 -5.09
CA ILE A 483 -31.59 21.73 -5.63
C ILE A 483 -31.93 22.66 -6.81
N GLY A 484 -31.72 23.96 -6.60
CA GLY A 484 -31.85 25.01 -7.60
C GLY A 484 -32.09 26.37 -6.94
N GLY A 485 -31.77 27.47 -7.65
CA GLY A 485 -31.93 28.81 -7.10
C GLY A 485 -31.05 29.05 -5.89
N ASP A 486 -31.67 29.35 -4.75
CA ASP A 486 -31.08 29.57 -3.43
C ASP A 486 -31.15 28.33 -2.51
N ASP A 487 -31.73 27.23 -2.99
CA ASP A 487 -31.99 26.03 -2.19
C ASP A 487 -30.85 24.99 -2.24
N PHE A 488 -30.28 24.69 -1.08
CA PHE A 488 -29.25 23.66 -0.89
C PHE A 488 -29.71 22.58 0.09
N ILE A 489 -29.08 21.41 -0.01
CA ILE A 489 -29.32 20.29 0.91
C ILE A 489 -27.99 19.75 1.41
N LEU A 490 -27.93 19.43 2.70
CA LEU A 490 -26.81 18.72 3.31
C LEU A 490 -27.34 17.51 4.07
N ILE A 491 -26.74 16.35 3.82
CA ILE A 491 -27.08 15.08 4.47
C ILE A 491 -25.85 14.63 5.25
N THR A 492 -26.01 14.27 6.52
CA THR A 492 -24.88 13.80 7.35
C THR A 492 -25.36 12.79 8.39
N ASP A 493 -24.46 11.92 8.83
CA ASP A 493 -24.70 11.04 9.97
C ASP A 493 -24.92 11.85 11.26
N VAL A 494 -25.71 11.30 12.18
CA VAL A 494 -25.78 11.80 13.56
C VAL A 494 -24.41 11.59 14.22
N ALA A 495 -23.72 12.67 14.59
CA ALA A 495 -22.47 12.58 15.33
C ALA A 495 -22.70 11.80 16.62
N ARG A 496 -22.16 10.58 16.72
CA ARG A 496 -22.08 9.85 17.99
C ARG A 496 -20.99 10.51 18.82
N SER A 497 -21.40 11.32 19.79
CA SER A 497 -20.52 12.01 20.75
C SER A 497 -19.78 11.06 21.68
#